data_AF-G5K076-F1
#
_entry.id   AF-G5K076-F1
#
_cell.length_a   1.000
_cell.length_b   1.000
_cell.length_c   1.000
_cell.angle_alpha   90.00
_cell.angle_beta   90.00
_cell.angle_gamma   90.00
#
_symmetry.space_group_name_H-M   'P 1'
#
loop_
_entity.id
_entity.type
_entity.pdbx_description
1 polymer ?
#
loop_
_entity_poly.entity_id
_entity_poly.type
_entity_poly.pdbx_seq_one_letter_code
_entity_poly.pdbx_strand_id
1 'polypeptide(L)'
;MKQMETKGYGYFRKTKAYGLVCGIALAGALTLGSTAFANESIPLNPATNLTTLQAPPTADQTQLAHQAGHQSGELVSEVSNTEWDNAVTTAQEAGVTVKQSEKVTHDSLSSAQADLEKQTQAVTEATTKQEANKAAINQAMAETKLLLKPIVMKKKGLMLLTLKEKQRPKLKMKQLKLK
;
A
#
# COMPACT_ATOMS: atom_id res chain seq x y z
N MET A 1 56.29 -0.80 39.53
CA MET A 1 55.55 -2.07 39.34
C MET A 1 55.33 -2.26 37.84
N LYS A 2 55.60 -3.46 37.34
CA LYS A 2 55.61 -3.85 35.91
C LYS A 2 54.26 -3.59 35.25
N GLN A 3 54.22 -2.75 34.23
CA GLN A 3 53.16 -2.72 33.23
C GLN A 3 53.60 -3.67 32.10
N MET A 4 52.92 -4.79 31.93
CA MET A 4 53.10 -5.64 30.75
C MET A 4 52.22 -5.09 29.62
N GLU A 5 52.85 -4.59 28.56
CA GLU A 5 52.17 -4.30 27.30
C GLU A 5 51.82 -5.62 26.58
N THR A 6 50.58 -6.07 26.66
CA THR A 6 50.09 -7.17 25.82
C THR A 6 49.68 -6.62 24.45
N LYS A 7 50.61 -6.63 23.49
CA LYS A 7 50.29 -6.49 22.07
C LYS A 7 49.62 -7.79 21.59
N GLY A 8 48.29 -7.78 21.48
CA GLY A 8 47.56 -8.84 20.80
C GLY A 8 47.83 -8.79 19.30
N TYR A 9 48.65 -9.70 18.79
CA TYR A 9 48.77 -9.94 17.35
C TYR A 9 47.54 -10.71 16.88
N GLY A 10 46.46 -9.98 16.58
CA GLY A 10 45.28 -10.51 15.92
C GLY A 10 45.62 -10.93 14.49
N TYR A 11 45.83 -12.22 14.29
CA TYR A 11 46.06 -12.79 12.97
C TYR A 11 44.73 -12.90 12.20
N PHE A 12 44.32 -11.79 11.58
CA PHE A 12 43.30 -11.82 10.53
C PHE A 12 43.90 -12.40 9.25
N ARG A 13 43.71 -13.70 8.98
CA ARG A 13 43.86 -14.18 7.59
C ARG A 13 42.70 -13.62 6.77
N LYS A 14 42.93 -12.46 6.16
CA LYS A 14 42.22 -12.00 4.96
C LYS A 14 42.53 -12.99 3.82
N THR A 15 41.78 -14.09 3.74
CA THR A 15 41.75 -14.96 2.55
C THR A 15 40.31 -15.38 2.28
N LYS A 16 39.71 -14.80 1.25
CA LYS A 16 38.44 -15.23 0.66
C LYS A 16 38.64 -16.60 -0.01
N ALA A 17 38.59 -17.71 0.74
CA ALA A 17 38.45 -19.06 0.13
C ALA A 17 38.23 -20.24 1.10
N TYR A 18 38.52 -20.18 2.41
CA TYR A 18 38.48 -21.39 3.26
C TYR A 18 37.92 -21.12 4.66
N GLY A 19 36.66 -20.65 4.72
CA GLY A 19 35.93 -20.42 5.97
C GLY A 19 34.85 -21.46 6.26
N LEU A 20 35.06 -22.73 5.87
CA LEU A 20 34.08 -23.79 6.07
C LEU A 20 34.74 -25.11 6.53
N VAL A 21 35.45 -25.07 7.65
CA VAL A 21 35.84 -26.29 8.39
C VAL A 21 35.52 -26.08 9.86
N CYS A 22 34.22 -26.11 10.18
CA CYS A 22 33.70 -26.47 11.49
C CYS A 22 32.34 -27.16 11.26
N GLY A 23 32.35 -28.20 10.42
CA GLY A 23 31.14 -28.90 10.03
C GLY A 23 31.44 -30.38 9.91
N ILE A 24 30.80 -31.16 10.79
CA ILE A 24 30.69 -32.63 10.78
C ILE A 24 31.89 -33.39 11.38
N ALA A 25 32.01 -33.37 12.71
CA ALA A 25 32.66 -34.44 13.46
C ALA A 25 31.80 -34.86 14.68
N LEU A 26 30.47 -34.84 14.52
CA LEU A 26 29.54 -35.31 15.55
C LEU A 26 28.35 -36.07 14.92
N ALA A 27 28.65 -36.90 13.91
CA ALA A 27 27.67 -37.76 13.24
C ALA A 27 28.19 -39.21 13.25
N GLY A 28 28.25 -39.81 14.43
CA GLY A 28 28.70 -41.20 14.57
C GLY A 28 28.45 -41.85 15.93
N ALA A 29 27.67 -41.24 16.82
CA ALA A 29 27.44 -41.80 18.17
C ALA A 29 25.98 -41.69 18.63
N LEU A 30 25.00 -41.72 17.71
CA LEU A 30 23.58 -41.74 18.06
C LEU A 30 22.82 -42.90 17.40
N THR A 31 23.40 -44.10 17.42
CA THR A 31 22.66 -45.32 17.07
C THR A 31 23.12 -46.48 17.94
N LEU A 32 22.48 -46.64 19.11
CA LEU A 32 22.25 -47.94 19.76
C LEU A 32 21.06 -47.79 20.70
N GLY A 33 19.87 -47.98 20.14
CA GLY A 33 18.69 -48.34 20.92
C GLY A 33 18.97 -49.66 21.63
N SER A 34 19.17 -49.58 22.94
CA SER A 34 19.22 -50.72 23.85
C SER A 34 18.17 -50.45 24.90
N THR A 35 16.99 -51.05 24.78
CA THR A 35 16.05 -51.13 25.89
C THR A 35 16.60 -52.12 26.90
N ALA A 36 17.43 -51.64 27.81
CA ALA A 36 17.85 -52.36 29.00
C ALA A 36 17.57 -51.46 30.20
N PHE A 37 16.70 -51.91 31.11
CA PHE A 37 16.60 -51.32 32.44
C PHE A 37 17.82 -51.76 33.24
N ALA A 38 18.96 -51.13 32.99
CA ALA A 38 20.16 -51.27 33.80
C ALA A 38 20.08 -50.28 34.97
N ASN A 39 20.06 -50.81 36.19
CA ASN A 39 20.31 -50.03 37.40
C ASN A 39 21.79 -49.64 37.43
N GLU A 40 22.18 -48.72 36.55
CA GLU A 40 23.51 -48.15 36.46
C GLU A 40 23.67 -47.11 37.58
N SER A 41 24.58 -47.39 38.50
CA SER A 41 25.07 -46.40 39.46
C SER A 41 25.89 -45.35 38.71
N ILE A 42 25.23 -44.29 38.24
CA ILE A 42 25.86 -43.11 37.66
C ILE A 42 26.86 -42.55 38.69
N PRO A 43 28.14 -42.31 38.36
CA PRO A 43 29.07 -41.67 39.28
C PRO A 43 28.56 -40.26 39.56
N LEU A 44 27.99 -40.07 40.75
CA LEU A 44 27.53 -38.77 41.22
C LEU A 44 28.73 -37.82 41.28
N ASN A 45 28.54 -36.56 40.88
CA ASN A 45 29.55 -35.55 41.15
C ASN A 45 29.88 -35.58 42.66
N PRO A 46 31.16 -35.41 43.08
CA PRO A 46 31.52 -35.44 44.49
C PRO A 46 31.11 -34.13 45.18
N ALA A 47 29.83 -33.79 45.11
CA ALA A 47 29.25 -32.65 45.79
C ALA A 47 29.12 -33.00 47.27
N THR A 48 29.73 -32.16 48.13
CA THR A 48 29.63 -32.31 49.59
C THR A 48 28.28 -31.83 50.14
N ASN A 49 27.41 -31.30 49.27
CA ASN A 49 26.05 -30.86 49.55
C ASN A 49 25.18 -30.98 48.29
N LEU A 50 23.89 -31.32 48.45
CA LEU A 50 22.88 -31.47 47.38
C LEU A 50 23.21 -32.59 46.36
N THR A 51 23.08 -33.85 46.82
CA THR A 51 23.42 -35.08 46.10
C THR A 51 22.33 -35.60 45.16
N THR A 52 21.19 -34.92 45.07
CA THR A 52 20.06 -35.32 44.23
C THR A 52 20.29 -34.90 42.78
N LEU A 53 20.15 -35.85 41.86
CA LEU A 53 20.11 -35.58 40.41
C LEU A 53 18.89 -34.73 40.04
N GLN A 54 19.01 -33.97 38.95
CA GLN A 54 17.89 -33.22 38.39
C GLN A 54 16.77 -34.18 38.00
N ALA A 55 15.55 -33.92 38.49
CA ALA A 55 14.38 -34.70 38.12
C ALA A 55 14.11 -34.59 36.60
N PRO A 56 13.59 -35.65 35.96
CA PRO A 56 13.17 -35.58 34.57
C PRO A 56 12.09 -34.48 34.40
N PRO A 57 12.06 -33.78 33.26
CA PRO A 57 11.04 -32.77 33.01
C PRO A 57 9.65 -33.39 33.07
N THR A 58 8.70 -32.62 33.60
CA THR A 58 7.28 -32.99 33.62
C THR A 58 6.70 -32.98 32.20
N ALA A 59 5.60 -33.72 31.99
CA ALA A 59 4.92 -33.76 30.69
C ALA A 59 4.53 -32.35 30.19
N ASP A 60 4.09 -31.47 31.09
CA ASP A 60 3.75 -30.08 30.76
C ASP A 60 4.96 -29.26 30.32
N GLN A 61 6.12 -29.45 30.97
CA GLN A 61 7.37 -28.77 30.59
C GLN A 61 7.86 -29.24 29.21
N THR A 62 7.74 -30.54 28.93
CA THR A 62 8.08 -31.09 27.60
C THR A 62 7.12 -30.57 26.53
N GLN A 63 5.82 -30.56 26.81
CA GLN A 63 4.81 -30.03 25.88
C GLN A 63 5.03 -28.54 25.59
N LEU A 64 5.32 -27.73 26.62
CA LEU A 64 5.61 -26.31 26.44
C LEU A 64 6.88 -26.07 25.63
N ALA A 65 7.92 -26.89 25.84
CA ALA A 65 9.14 -26.84 25.02
C ALA A 65 8.86 -27.23 23.55
N HIS A 66 7.96 -28.20 23.29
CA HIS A 66 7.53 -28.53 21.94
C HIS A 66 6.67 -27.44 21.29
N GLN A 67 5.98 -26.63 22.08
CA GLN A 67 5.22 -25.47 21.61
C GLN A 67 6.10 -24.22 21.44
N ALA A 68 7.39 -24.27 21.76
CA ALA A 68 8.29 -23.15 21.58
C ALA A 68 8.37 -22.74 20.11
N GLY A 69 8.15 -21.45 19.82
CA GLY A 69 8.10 -20.92 18.46
C GLY A 69 6.75 -21.08 17.75
N HIS A 70 5.79 -21.78 18.35
CA HIS A 70 4.40 -21.77 17.89
C HIS A 70 3.70 -20.53 18.44
N GLN A 71 3.07 -19.77 17.55
CA GLN A 71 2.25 -18.60 17.87
C GLN A 71 0.78 -18.95 17.66
N SER A 72 -0.08 -18.51 18.56
CA SER A 72 -1.53 -18.71 18.49
C SER A 72 -2.22 -17.35 18.49
N GLY A 73 -3.02 -17.08 17.46
CA GLY A 73 -3.68 -15.80 17.22
C GLY A 73 -2.86 -14.86 16.33
N GLU A 74 -3.54 -13.86 15.76
CA GLU A 74 -2.96 -12.82 14.92
C GLU A 74 -3.33 -11.45 15.51
N LEU A 75 -2.34 -10.57 15.66
CA LEU A 75 -2.56 -9.18 16.09
C LEU A 75 -2.73 -8.31 14.85
N VAL A 76 -3.98 -8.00 14.51
CA VAL A 76 -4.31 -7.07 13.42
C VAL A 76 -4.48 -5.67 13.99
N SER A 77 -3.71 -4.70 13.49
CA SER A 77 -3.87 -3.28 13.80
C SER A 77 -4.45 -2.54 12.60
N GLU A 78 -5.41 -1.67 12.85
CA GLU A 78 -5.90 -0.76 11.80
C GLU A 78 -4.85 0.30 11.48
N VAL A 79 -4.75 0.65 10.20
CA VAL A 79 -3.92 1.74 9.70
C VAL A 79 -4.84 2.79 9.09
N SER A 80 -4.95 3.94 9.74
CA SER A 80 -5.73 5.09 9.28
C SER A 80 -4.82 6.29 9.02
N ASN A 81 -5.11 7.08 8.00
CA ASN A 81 -4.40 8.33 7.69
C ASN A 81 -5.43 9.43 7.37
N THR A 82 -5.28 10.60 7.99
CA THR A 82 -6.13 11.77 7.75
C THR A 82 -6.04 12.29 6.31
N GLU A 83 -4.91 12.08 5.64
CA GLU A 83 -4.74 12.47 4.22
C GLU A 83 -5.68 11.69 3.30
N TRP A 84 -5.93 10.41 3.59
CA TRP A 84 -6.89 9.61 2.84
C TRP A 84 -8.31 10.16 2.99
N ASP A 85 -8.74 10.46 4.22
CA ASP A 85 -10.06 11.01 4.49
C ASP A 85 -10.27 12.37 3.80
N ASN A 86 -9.24 13.22 3.82
CA ASN A 86 -9.25 14.51 3.12
C ASN A 86 -9.31 14.33 1.60
N ALA A 87 -8.55 13.40 1.04
CA ALA A 87 -8.56 13.12 -0.40
C ALA A 87 -9.93 12.60 -0.86
N VAL A 88 -10.54 11.70 -0.10
CA VAL A 88 -11.89 11.18 -0.38
C VAL A 88 -12.93 12.30 -0.33
N THR A 89 -12.87 13.17 0.69
CA THR A 89 -13.78 14.32 0.83
C THR A 89 -13.65 15.27 -0.36
N THR A 90 -12.42 15.65 -0.70
CA THR A 90 -12.13 16.53 -1.85
C THR A 90 -12.62 15.93 -3.17
N ALA A 91 -12.43 14.62 -3.36
CA ALA A 91 -12.92 13.91 -4.54
C ALA A 91 -14.46 13.97 -4.65
N GLN A 92 -15.17 13.75 -3.55
CA GLN A 92 -16.63 13.82 -3.51
C GLN A 92 -17.13 15.24 -3.82
N GLU A 93 -16.50 16.27 -3.26
CA GLU A 93 -16.81 17.68 -3.56
C GLU A 93 -16.57 18.03 -5.03
N ALA A 94 -15.50 17.50 -5.63
CA ALA A 94 -15.23 17.62 -7.06
C ALA A 94 -16.21 16.80 -7.94
N GLY A 95 -17.13 16.04 -7.35
CA GLY A 95 -18.14 15.23 -8.03
C GLY A 95 -17.59 13.89 -8.54
N VAL A 96 -16.48 13.41 -7.99
CA VAL A 96 -15.96 12.06 -8.23
C VAL A 96 -16.73 11.07 -7.34
N THR A 97 -17.24 9.99 -7.91
CA THR A 97 -17.90 8.93 -7.13
C THR A 97 -16.83 8.04 -6.49
N VAL A 98 -16.72 8.09 -5.17
CA VAL A 98 -15.84 7.21 -4.39
C VAL A 98 -16.64 5.99 -3.90
N LYS A 99 -16.13 4.79 -4.15
CA LYS A 99 -16.69 3.53 -3.62
C LYS A 99 -15.64 2.88 -2.74
N GLN A 100 -16.00 2.60 -1.48
CA GLN A 100 -15.12 1.93 -0.54
C GLN A 100 -15.36 0.41 -0.59
N SER A 101 -14.30 -0.34 -0.84
CA SER A 101 -14.31 -1.80 -0.84
C SER A 101 -14.06 -2.35 0.57
N GLU A 102 -14.09 -3.68 0.71
CA GLU A 102 -13.72 -4.37 1.95
C GLU A 102 -12.29 -4.04 2.39
N LYS A 103 -12.04 -4.07 3.71
CA LYS A 103 -10.72 -3.83 4.29
C LYS A 103 -9.76 -4.95 3.89
N VAL A 104 -8.55 -4.58 3.47
CA VAL A 104 -7.47 -5.52 3.13
C VAL A 104 -6.47 -5.58 4.27
N THR A 105 -6.13 -6.79 4.71
CA THR A 105 -5.06 -7.04 5.68
C THR A 105 -3.73 -7.22 4.95
N HIS A 106 -2.66 -6.72 5.56
CA HIS A 106 -1.30 -6.83 5.04
C HIS A 106 -0.39 -7.44 6.08
N ASP A 107 0.61 -8.21 5.65
CA ASP A 107 1.57 -8.90 6.53
C ASP A 107 2.47 -7.95 7.34
N SER A 108 2.54 -6.67 6.93
CA SER A 108 3.35 -5.66 7.60
C SER A 108 2.70 -4.29 7.60
N LEU A 109 3.05 -3.49 8.61
CA LEU A 109 2.65 -2.08 8.71
C LEU A 109 3.16 -1.28 7.50
N SER A 110 4.37 -1.55 7.02
CA SER A 110 4.95 -0.84 5.87
C SER A 110 4.17 -1.10 4.57
N SER A 111 3.75 -2.35 4.33
CA SER A 111 2.91 -2.68 3.17
C SER A 111 1.53 -2.03 3.25
N ALA A 112 0.91 -2.01 4.44
CA ALA A 112 -0.37 -1.35 4.65
C ALA A 112 -0.29 0.17 4.41
N GLN A 113 0.76 0.83 4.91
CA GLN A 113 0.97 2.26 4.69
C GLN A 113 1.21 2.60 3.22
N ALA A 114 2.06 1.81 2.53
CA ALA A 114 2.35 2.04 1.12
C ALA A 114 1.13 1.82 0.22
N ASP A 115 0.27 0.86 0.55
CA ASP A 115 -1.00 0.66 -0.15
C ASP A 115 -1.96 1.82 0.08
N LEU A 116 -2.08 2.29 1.33
CA LEU A 116 -2.88 3.45 1.67
C LEU A 116 -2.41 4.70 0.91
N GLU A 117 -1.11 4.99 0.89
CA GLU A 117 -0.54 6.11 0.14
C GLU A 117 -0.85 6.05 -1.36
N LYS A 118 -0.73 4.85 -1.95
CA LYS A 118 -1.09 4.64 -3.37
C LYS A 118 -2.57 4.91 -3.63
N GLN A 119 -3.45 4.47 -2.74
CA GLN A 119 -4.88 4.73 -2.86
C GLN A 119 -5.17 6.24 -2.77
N THR A 120 -4.55 6.93 -1.81
CA THR A 120 -4.66 8.39 -1.66
C THR A 120 -4.20 9.14 -2.91
N GLN A 121 -3.06 8.73 -3.49
CA GLN A 121 -2.55 9.31 -4.74
C GLN A 121 -3.51 9.08 -5.90
N ALA A 122 -4.02 7.85 -6.06
CA ALA A 122 -4.96 7.53 -7.14
C ALA A 122 -6.25 8.36 -7.06
N VAL A 123 -6.81 8.56 -5.85
CA VAL A 123 -7.99 9.41 -5.64
C VAL A 123 -7.67 10.87 -5.95
N THR A 124 -6.51 11.36 -5.52
CA THR A 124 -6.09 12.75 -5.77
C THR A 124 -5.88 13.02 -7.26
N GLU A 125 -5.25 12.10 -7.99
CA GLU A 125 -5.07 12.21 -9.45
C GLU A 125 -6.39 12.18 -10.21
N ALA A 126 -7.31 11.29 -9.83
CA ALA A 126 -8.63 11.21 -10.44
C ALA A 126 -9.41 12.51 -10.24
N THR A 127 -9.32 13.09 -9.04
CA THR A 127 -9.91 14.38 -8.68
C THR A 127 -9.35 15.52 -9.54
N THR A 128 -8.03 15.60 -9.65
CA THR A 128 -7.35 16.63 -10.46
C THR A 128 -7.75 16.53 -11.94
N LYS A 129 -7.83 15.32 -12.48
CA LYS A 129 -8.29 15.08 -13.87
C LYS A 129 -9.75 15.50 -14.06
N GLN A 130 -10.61 15.23 -13.09
CA GLN A 130 -12.03 15.62 -13.13
C GLN A 130 -12.20 17.14 -13.15
N GLU A 131 -11.44 17.87 -12.32
CA GLU A 131 -11.45 19.33 -12.30
C GLU A 131 -10.95 19.94 -13.61
N ALA A 132 -9.82 19.43 -14.13
CA ALA A 132 -9.28 19.86 -15.42
C ALA A 132 -10.28 19.63 -16.56
N ASN A 133 -10.95 18.47 -16.58
CA ASN A 133 -11.97 18.16 -17.57
C ASN A 133 -13.18 19.10 -17.46
N LYS A 134 -13.65 19.39 -16.25
CA LYS A 134 -14.73 20.36 -16.02
C LYS A 134 -14.36 21.75 -16.53
N ALA A 135 -13.14 22.21 -16.24
CA ALA A 135 -12.64 23.49 -16.71
C ALA A 135 -12.60 23.54 -18.26
N ALA A 136 -12.05 22.50 -18.89
CA ALA A 136 -11.97 22.40 -20.35
C ALA A 136 -13.37 22.38 -21.01
N ILE A 137 -14.32 21.62 -20.45
CA ILE A 137 -15.71 21.58 -20.94
C ILE A 137 -16.36 22.96 -20.82
N ASN A 138 -16.19 23.65 -19.69
CA ASN A 138 -16.75 24.98 -19.48
C ASN A 138 -16.16 26.01 -20.46
N GLN A 139 -14.85 25.93 -20.73
CA GLN A 139 -14.21 26.78 -21.72
C GLN A 139 -14.73 26.49 -23.13
N ALA A 140 -14.81 25.22 -23.54
CA ALA A 140 -15.37 24.82 -24.83
C ALA A 140 -16.84 25.28 -24.99
N MET A 141 -17.65 25.18 -23.94
CA MET A 141 -19.02 25.70 -23.94
C MET A 141 -19.07 27.24 -24.08
N ALA A 142 -18.14 27.96 -23.45
CA ALA A 142 -18.06 29.41 -23.58
C ALA A 142 -17.67 29.83 -25.01
N GLU A 143 -16.65 29.17 -25.59
CA GLU A 143 -16.19 29.42 -26.96
C GLU A 143 -17.27 29.10 -28.00
N THR A 144 -17.91 27.93 -27.90
CA THR A 144 -19.02 27.55 -28.79
C THR A 144 -20.20 28.52 -28.70
N LYS A 145 -20.54 28.99 -27.49
CA LYS A 145 -21.56 30.03 -27.29
C LYS A 145 -21.19 31.35 -27.96
N LEU A 146 -19.92 31.74 -27.95
CA LEU A 146 -19.44 32.94 -28.64
C LEU A 146 -19.51 32.80 -30.17
N LEU A 147 -19.14 31.63 -30.70
CA LEU A 147 -19.22 31.35 -32.14
C LEU A 147 -20.66 31.26 -32.66
N LEU A 148 -21.61 30.77 -31.85
CA LEU A 148 -23.01 30.62 -32.25
C LEU A 148 -23.75 31.97 -32.33
N LYS A 149 -23.43 32.94 -31.46
CA LYS A 149 -24.06 34.28 -31.43
C LYS A 149 -24.06 35.00 -32.79
N PRO A 150 -22.93 35.20 -33.48
CA PRO A 150 -22.90 35.89 -34.76
C PRO A 150 -23.65 35.11 -35.86
N ILE A 151 -23.59 33.77 -35.85
CA ILE A 151 -24.31 32.92 -36.81
C ILE A 151 -25.82 33.11 -36.67
N VAL A 152 -26.33 33.09 -35.43
CA VAL A 152 -27.76 33.29 -35.15
C VAL A 152 -28.20 34.70 -35.57
N MET A 153 -27.41 35.74 -35.29
CA MET A 153 -27.70 37.10 -35.75
C MET A 153 -27.72 37.20 -37.27
N LYS A 154 -26.72 36.63 -37.97
CA LYS A 154 -26.65 36.66 -39.44
C LYS A 154 -27.85 35.95 -40.08
N LYS A 155 -28.26 34.80 -39.53
CA LYS A 155 -29.45 34.06 -39.97
C LYS A 155 -30.74 34.86 -39.78
N LYS A 156 -30.91 35.53 -38.63
CA LYS A 156 -32.05 36.43 -38.38
C LYS A 156 -32.08 37.61 -39.36
N GLY A 157 -30.92 38.24 -39.60
CA GLY A 157 -30.79 39.35 -40.55
C GLY A 157 -31.18 38.95 -41.97
N LEU A 158 -30.72 37.79 -42.44
CA LEU A 158 -31.07 37.26 -43.76
C LEU A 158 -32.58 36.98 -43.90
N MET A 159 -33.21 36.44 -42.86
CA MET A 159 -34.67 36.25 -42.83
C MET A 159 -35.44 37.57 -42.91
N LEU A 160 -34.97 38.62 -42.22
CA LEU A 160 -35.62 39.94 -42.28
C LEU A 160 -35.50 40.58 -43.67
N LEU A 161 -34.34 40.43 -44.32
CA LEU A 161 -34.09 40.96 -45.67
C LEU A 161 -34.99 40.28 -46.70
N THR A 162 -35.03 38.94 -46.69
CA THR A 162 -35.90 38.15 -47.59
C THR A 162 -37.38 38.47 -47.38
N LEU A 163 -37.81 38.68 -46.13
CA LEU A 163 -39.19 39.09 -45.83
C LEU A 163 -39.50 40.49 -46.37
N LYS A 164 -38.60 41.47 -46.16
CA LYS A 164 -38.76 42.83 -46.70
C LYS A 164 -38.81 42.82 -48.22
N GLU A 165 -37.94 42.06 -48.88
CA GLU A 165 -37.89 41.94 -50.33
C GLU A 165 -39.20 41.38 -50.91
N LYS A 166 -39.78 40.35 -50.27
CA LYS A 166 -41.08 39.79 -50.66
C LYS A 166 -42.26 40.78 -50.50
N GLN A 167 -42.16 41.76 -49.60
CA GLN A 167 -43.21 42.76 -49.36
C GLN A 167 -43.11 44.01 -50.23
N ARG A 168 -41.93 44.36 -50.76
CA ARG A 168 -41.72 45.53 -51.65
C ARG A 168 -42.67 45.59 -52.87
N PRO A 169 -42.91 44.51 -53.64
CA PRO A 169 -43.80 44.58 -54.80
C PRO A 169 -45.27 44.83 -54.40
N LYS A 170 -45.71 44.30 -53.25
CA LYS A 170 -47.07 44.55 -52.74
C LYS A 170 -47.25 46.00 -52.27
N LEU A 171 -46.23 46.61 -51.70
CA LEU A 171 -46.25 48.04 -51.37
C LEU A 171 -46.28 48.91 -52.62
N LYS A 172 -45.44 48.62 -53.63
CA LYS A 172 -45.42 49.37 -54.90
C LYS A 172 -46.77 49.31 -55.63
N MET A 173 -47.44 48.15 -55.65
CA MET A 173 -48.78 48.03 -56.23
C MET A 173 -49.87 48.79 -55.48
N LYS A 174 -49.80 48.87 -54.14
CA LYS A 174 -50.75 49.69 -53.35
C LYS A 174 -50.57 51.19 -53.61
N GLN A 175 -49.33 51.67 -53.70
CA GLN A 175 -49.03 53.08 -53.96
C GLN A 175 -49.44 53.53 -55.37
N LEU A 176 -49.42 52.62 -56.35
CA LEU A 176 -49.83 52.92 -57.72
C LEU A 176 -51.36 53.02 -57.90
N LYS A 177 -52.14 52.37 -57.02
CA LYS A 177 -53.62 52.41 -57.05
C LYS A 177 -54.23 53.59 -56.26
N LEU A 178 -53.40 54.42 -55.62
CA LEU A 178 -53.82 55.54 -54.78
C LEU A 178 -53.60 56.92 -55.46
N LYS A 179 -53.19 56.94 -56.73
CA LYS A 179 -53.11 58.11 -57.61
C LYS A 179 -54.16 57.98 -58.70
#